data_AF-A0A9D1DYI8-F1
#
_entry.id   AF-A0A9D1DYI8-F1
#
_cell.length_a   1.000
_cell.length_b   1.000
_cell.length_c   1.000
_cell.angle_alpha   90.00
_cell.angle_beta   90.00
_cell.angle_gamma   90.00
#
_symmetry.space_group_name_H-M   'P 1'
#
loop_
_entity.id
_entity.type
_entity.pdbx_description
1 polymer ?
#
loop_
_entity_poly.entity_id
_entity_poly.type
_entity_poly.pdbx_seq_one_letter_code
_entity_poly.pdbx_strand_id
1 'polypeptide(L)'
;MEERTVLIIIREGKVLLHKRPETGLLGGLWEFPNLDGAKTEAEVRDYLHTAGLFPGKLLPLAPARHIFTHIQWEMSGFLALCGGEIPPGWEGADARALSEQYTLPSAFKVYRKAAVEWLSDGLLLPGK
;
A
#
# COMPACT_ATOMS: atom_id res chain seq x y z
N MET A 1 -5.84 19.83 4.37
CA MET A 1 -6.39 18.45 4.26
C MET A 1 -5.93 17.91 2.93
N GLU A 2 -5.38 16.71 2.92
CA GLU A 2 -4.89 16.03 1.72
C GLU A 2 -5.58 14.69 1.60
N GLU A 3 -5.98 14.34 0.39
CA GLU A 3 -6.50 13.01 0.08
C GLU A 3 -5.37 12.12 -0.43
N ARG A 4 -5.41 10.84 -0.08
CA ARG A 4 -4.47 9.84 -0.58
C ARG A 4 -5.20 8.54 -0.90
N THR A 5 -4.72 7.79 -1.87
CA THR A 5 -5.14 6.41 -2.13
C THR A 5 -3.98 5.47 -1.86
N VAL A 6 -4.09 4.64 -0.81
CA VAL A 6 -3.06 3.70 -0.38
C VAL A 6 -3.22 2.34 -1.07
N LEU A 7 -2.14 1.77 -1.59
CA LEU A 7 -2.16 0.52 -2.34
C LEU A 7 -1.46 -0.60 -1.55
N ILE A 8 -2.22 -1.62 -1.16
CA ILE A 8 -1.66 -2.90 -0.71
C ILE A 8 -1.45 -3.77 -1.94
N ILE A 9 -0.24 -3.75 -2.49
CA ILE A 9 0.10 -4.53 -3.68
C ILE A 9 0.72 -5.84 -3.23
N ILE A 10 0.04 -6.94 -3.50
CA ILE A 10 0.54 -8.27 -3.21
C ILE A 10 1.11 -8.89 -4.48
N ARG A 11 2.33 -9.42 -4.35
CA ARG A 11 3.01 -10.23 -5.35
C ARG A 11 3.69 -11.41 -4.69
N GLU A 12 3.40 -12.63 -5.16
CA GLU A 12 4.07 -13.87 -4.71
C GLU A 12 4.18 -14.00 -3.17
N GLY A 13 3.08 -13.70 -2.46
CA GLY A 13 3.03 -13.83 -0.99
C GLY A 13 3.77 -12.73 -0.22
N LYS A 14 4.09 -11.60 -0.88
CA LYS A 14 4.73 -10.43 -0.28
C LYS A 14 3.96 -9.16 -0.63
N VAL A 15 3.92 -8.19 0.27
CA VAL A 15 3.45 -6.84 -0.03
C VAL A 15 4.60 -5.98 -0.55
N LEU A 16 4.34 -5.15 -1.55
CA LEU A 16 5.34 -4.22 -2.06
C LEU A 16 5.35 -2.93 -1.23
N LEU A 17 6.56 -2.50 -0.88
CA LEU A 17 6.86 -1.26 -0.17
C LEU A 17 7.91 -0.47 -0.96
N HIS A 18 7.97 0.83 -0.74
CA HIS A 18 9.12 1.62 -1.16
C HIS A 18 9.55 2.58 -0.06
N LYS A 19 10.80 3.03 -0.13
CA LYS A 19 11.32 4.04 0.79
C LYS A 19 10.96 5.42 0.26
N ARG A 20 10.50 6.31 1.14
CA ARG A 20 10.29 7.73 0.81
C ARG A 20 11.64 8.42 0.56
N PRO A 21 11.68 9.50 -0.25
CA PRO A 21 12.85 10.38 -0.30
C PRO A 21 13.30 10.79 1.10
N GLU A 22 14.61 10.99 1.29
CA GLU A 22 15.18 11.29 2.62
C GLU A 22 14.67 12.62 3.22
N THR A 23 14.20 13.53 2.38
CA THR A 23 13.68 14.85 2.79
C THR A 23 12.16 14.93 2.69
N GLY A 24 11.54 15.70 3.60
CA GLY A 24 10.11 16.00 3.57
C GLY A 24 9.32 15.26 4.64
N LEU A 25 7.99 15.33 4.56
CA LEU A 25 7.10 14.64 5.48
C LEU A 25 7.37 13.12 5.42
N LEU A 26 7.70 12.55 6.59
CA LEU A 26 8.02 11.12 6.75
C LEU A 26 9.25 10.68 5.94
N GLY A 27 10.19 11.59 5.68
CA GLY A 27 11.38 11.32 4.88
C GLY A 27 12.17 10.10 5.37
N GLY A 28 12.64 9.28 4.42
CA GLY A 28 13.42 8.07 4.69
C GLY A 28 12.65 6.92 5.34
N LEU A 29 11.34 7.04 5.58
CA LEU A 29 10.52 5.93 6.09
C LEU A 29 10.00 5.06 4.95
N TRP A 30 9.73 3.79 5.27
CA TRP A 30 9.05 2.87 4.37
C TRP A 30 7.55 3.18 4.33
N GLU A 31 6.95 3.01 3.15
CA GLU A 31 5.51 3.14 2.99
C GLU A 31 4.94 2.15 1.97
N PHE A 32 3.62 1.99 2.02
CA PHE A 32 2.86 1.45 0.91
C PHE A 32 2.86 2.49 -0.22
N PRO A 33 2.99 2.07 -1.49
CA PRO A 33 2.74 2.94 -2.62
C PRO A 33 1.39 3.64 -2.46
N ASN A 34 1.38 4.96 -2.57
CA ASN A 34 0.16 5.75 -2.44
C ASN A 34 0.14 6.91 -3.42
N LEU A 35 -1.06 7.23 -3.90
CA LEU A 35 -1.32 8.25 -4.90
C LEU A 35 -1.94 9.49 -4.25
N ASP A 36 -1.62 10.66 -4.78
CA ASP A 36 -2.29 11.90 -4.40
C ASP A 36 -3.75 11.90 -4.86
N GLY A 37 -4.66 12.27 -3.97
CA GLY A 37 -6.10 12.31 -4.23
C GLY A 37 -6.81 10.98 -3.97
N ALA A 38 -8.14 11.04 -3.93
CA ALA A 38 -8.99 9.86 -4.01
C ALA A 38 -9.00 9.34 -5.45
N LYS A 39 -8.56 8.09 -5.66
CA LYS A 39 -8.46 7.46 -6.98
C LYS A 39 -9.57 6.45 -7.21
N THR A 40 -10.04 6.41 -8.45
CA THR A 40 -10.93 5.36 -8.95
C THR A 40 -10.15 4.07 -9.19
N GLU A 41 -10.87 2.95 -9.31
CA GLU A 41 -10.25 1.66 -9.66
C GLU A 41 -9.49 1.72 -10.99
N ALA A 42 -10.03 2.44 -11.99
CA ALA A 42 -9.40 2.62 -13.30
C ALA A 42 -8.06 3.36 -13.19
N GLU A 43 -8.01 4.48 -12.47
CA GLU A 43 -6.77 5.23 -12.25
C GLU A 43 -5.71 4.41 -11.51
N VAL A 44 -6.13 3.59 -10.54
CA VAL A 44 -5.19 2.69 -9.84
C VAL A 44 -4.65 1.62 -10.79
N ARG A 45 -5.49 1.05 -11.66
CA ARG A 45 -5.04 0.08 -12.67
C ARG A 45 -4.02 0.71 -13.63
N ASP A 46 -4.31 1.90 -14.15
CA ASP A 46 -3.41 2.61 -15.06
C ASP A 46 -2.05 2.92 -14.41
N TYR A 47 -2.06 3.32 -13.14
CA TYR A 47 -0.83 3.51 -12.36
C TYR A 47 -0.04 2.21 -12.23
N LEU A 48 -0.69 1.10 -11.86
CA LEU A 48 -0.04 -0.20 -11.71
C LEU A 48 0.57 -0.67 -13.03
N HIS A 49 -0.16 -0.53 -14.15
CA HIS A 49 0.35 -0.85 -15.49
C HIS A 49 1.59 -0.02 -15.86
N THR A 50 1.56 1.28 -15.55
CA THR A 50 2.70 2.18 -15.79
C THR A 50 3.92 1.79 -14.95
N ALA A 51 3.69 1.24 -13.76
CA ALA A 51 4.74 0.69 -12.90
C ALA A 51 5.24 -0.71 -13.33
N GLY A 52 4.72 -1.30 -14.42
CA GLY A 52 5.08 -2.65 -14.87
C GLY A 52 4.39 -3.78 -14.09
N LEU A 53 3.36 -3.45 -13.31
CA LEU A 53 2.55 -4.38 -12.54
C LEU A 53 1.22 -4.62 -13.24
N PHE A 54 0.74 -5.87 -13.20
CA PHE A 54 -0.50 -6.26 -13.89
C PHE A 54 -1.51 -6.75 -12.86
N PRO A 55 -2.42 -5.87 -12.40
CA PRO A 55 -3.41 -6.24 -11.39
C PRO A 55 -4.51 -7.12 -11.96
N GLY A 56 -4.84 -8.19 -11.22
CA GLY A 56 -6.08 -8.95 -11.44
C GLY A 56 -7.28 -8.22 -10.84
N LYS A 57 -7.71 -8.66 -9.65
CA LYS A 57 -8.80 -8.03 -8.89
C LYS A 57 -8.26 -6.94 -7.98
N LEU A 58 -8.94 -5.79 -7.97
CA LEU A 58 -8.77 -4.75 -6.95
C LEU A 58 -9.90 -4.90 -5.93
N LEU A 59 -9.55 -4.87 -4.65
CA LEU A 59 -10.50 -4.91 -3.55
C LEU A 59 -10.42 -3.58 -2.79
N PRO A 60 -11.53 -2.83 -2.65
CA PRO A 60 -11.53 -1.61 -1.86
C PRO A 60 -11.24 -1.93 -0.39
N LEU A 61 -10.45 -1.07 0.26
CA LEU A 61 -10.12 -1.14 1.67
C LEU A 61 -10.90 -0.10 2.46
N ALA A 62 -11.01 -0.32 3.77
CA ALA A 62 -11.62 0.65 4.67
C ALA A 62 -10.89 1.99 4.59
N PRO A 63 -11.62 3.13 4.58
CA PRO A 63 -10.99 4.44 4.64
C PRO A 63 -10.30 4.64 5.99
N ALA A 64 -9.26 5.46 6.00
CA ALA A 64 -8.51 5.79 7.20
C ALA A 64 -8.16 7.27 7.24
N ARG A 65 -8.12 7.84 8.45
CA ARG A 65 -7.74 9.23 8.65
C ARG A 65 -6.54 9.32 9.58
N HIS A 66 -5.60 10.19 9.26
CA HIS A 66 -4.47 10.50 10.13
C HIS A 66 -4.27 12.01 10.26
N ILE A 67 -4.00 12.46 11.48
CA ILE A 67 -3.77 13.87 11.80
C ILE A 67 -2.32 14.01 12.22
N PHE A 68 -1.53 14.74 11.42
CA PHE A 68 -0.24 15.29 11.79
C PHE A 68 -0.44 16.68 12.41
N THR A 69 0.63 17.28 12.95
CA THR A 69 0.56 18.60 13.59
C THR A 69 0.00 19.69 12.67
N HIS A 70 0.34 19.67 11.38
CA HIS A 70 -0.03 20.73 10.42
C HIS A 70 -0.82 20.21 9.21
N ILE A 71 -1.01 18.89 9.10
CA ILE A 71 -1.58 18.25 7.90
C ILE A 71 -2.54 17.15 8.36
N GLN A 72 -3.62 16.96 7.63
CA GLN A 72 -4.54 15.85 7.82
C GLN A 72 -4.62 15.06 6.51
N TRP A 73 -4.44 13.75 6.62
CA TRP A 73 -4.65 12.81 5.52
C TRP A 73 -6.01 12.13 5.67
N GLU A 74 -6.81 12.24 4.61
CA GLU A 74 -7.99 11.40 4.36
C GLU A 74 -7.57 10.33 3.33
N MET A 75 -7.61 9.06 3.74
CA MET A 75 -7.09 7.97 2.93
C MET A 75 -8.21 7.03 2.51
N SER A 76 -8.27 6.73 1.23
CA SER A 76 -8.91 5.53 0.69
C SER A 76 -7.82 4.49 0.40
N GLY A 77 -8.21 3.27 0.00
CA GLY A 77 -7.20 2.32 -0.43
C GLY A 77 -7.75 1.13 -1.20
N PHE A 78 -6.84 0.43 -1.85
CA PHE A 78 -7.11 -0.79 -2.60
C PHE A 78 -6.08 -1.86 -2.26
N LEU A 79 -6.53 -3.11 -2.18
CA LEU A 79 -5.66 -4.28 -2.25
C LEU A 79 -5.66 -4.80 -3.69
N ALA A 80 -4.48 -5.01 -4.25
CA ALA A 80 -4.30 -5.51 -5.61
C ALA A 80 -3.42 -6.76 -5.59
N LEU A 81 -3.88 -7.82 -6.26
CA LEU A 81 -3.04 -8.98 -6.57
C LEU A 81 -2.40 -8.75 -7.93
N CYS A 82 -1.08 -8.61 -7.97
CA CYS A 82 -0.36 -8.23 -9.18
C CYS A 82 0.60 -9.32 -9.63
N GLY A 83 0.61 -9.56 -10.94
CA GLY A 83 1.77 -10.11 -11.64
C GLY A 83 2.73 -9.00 -12.10
N GLY A 84 3.77 -9.37 -12.85
CA GLY A 84 4.80 -8.45 -13.33
C GLY A 84 6.07 -8.47 -12.48
N GLU A 85 6.97 -7.53 -12.75
CA GLU A 85 8.23 -7.37 -12.04
C GLU A 85 8.11 -6.31 -10.94
N ILE A 86 8.92 -6.44 -9.88
CA ILE A 86 8.95 -5.42 -8.82
C ILE A 86 9.63 -4.17 -9.38
N PRO A 87 9.02 -2.97 -9.29
CA PRO A 87 9.63 -1.74 -9.76
C PRO A 87 10.99 -1.47 -9.09
N PRO A 88 11.95 -0.82 -9.78
CA PRO A 88 13.21 -0.42 -9.16
C PRO A 88 13.00 0.41 -7.89
N GLY A 89 13.73 0.09 -6.82
CA GLY A 89 13.64 0.77 -5.53
C GLY A 89 12.46 0.36 -4.65
N TRP A 90 11.67 -0.63 -5.08
CA TRP A 90 10.62 -1.24 -4.27
C TRP A 90 11.08 -2.59 -3.72
N GLU A 91 10.55 -2.97 -2.57
CA GLU A 91 10.89 -4.22 -1.89
C GLU A 91 9.64 -5.02 -1.52
N GLY A 92 9.75 -6.34 -1.62
CA GLY A 92 8.69 -7.26 -1.20
C GLY A 92 8.89 -7.72 0.25
N ALA A 93 7.91 -7.46 1.11
CA ALA A 93 7.88 -7.88 2.50
C ALA A 93 6.82 -8.97 2.72
N ASP A 94 7.20 -10.11 3.31
CA ASP A 94 6.22 -11.06 3.83
C ASP A 94 5.60 -10.55 5.15
N ALA A 95 4.63 -11.29 5.69
CA ALA A 95 3.92 -10.90 6.92
C ALA A 95 4.89 -10.65 8.10
N ARG A 96 5.93 -11.47 8.22
CA ARG A 96 6.91 -11.38 9.30
C ARG A 96 7.81 -10.17 9.11
N ALA A 97 8.38 -10.00 7.93
CA ALA A 97 9.24 -8.86 7.62
C ALA A 97 8.47 -7.53 7.78
N LEU A 98 7.24 -7.44 7.26
CA LEU A 98 6.37 -6.27 7.46
C LEU A 98 6.10 -5.98 8.94
N SER A 99 6.03 -7.03 9.76
CA SER A 99 5.76 -6.95 11.19
C SER A 99 6.99 -6.55 12.02
N GLU A 100 8.17 -7.05 11.64
CA GLU A 100 9.38 -7.01 12.48
C GLU A 100 10.50 -6.11 11.93
N GLN A 101 10.57 -5.90 10.62
CA GLN A 101 11.73 -5.28 9.95
C GLN A 101 11.40 -3.91 9.35
N TYR A 102 10.20 -3.74 8.79
CA TYR A 102 9.81 -2.48 8.17
C TYR A 102 9.11 -1.55 9.16
N THR A 103 9.71 -0.38 9.36
CA THR A 103 9.11 0.70 10.15
C THR A 103 8.26 1.58 9.25
N LEU A 104 6.93 1.42 9.36
CA LEU A 104 5.95 2.25 8.66
C LEU A 104 5.43 3.35 9.60
N PRO A 105 5.16 4.57 9.07
CA PRO A 105 4.46 5.62 9.80
C PRO A 105 3.11 5.13 10.37
N SER A 106 2.74 5.63 11.56
CA SER A 106 1.46 5.27 12.21
C SER A 106 0.22 5.69 11.40
N ALA A 107 0.39 6.61 10.44
CA ALA A 107 -0.61 6.93 9.41
C ALA A 107 -1.12 5.68 8.69
N PHE A 108 -0.24 4.71 8.42
CA PHE A 108 -0.59 3.50 7.67
C PHE A 108 -1.05 2.32 8.54
N LYS A 109 -1.36 2.52 9.83
CA LYS A 109 -1.70 1.42 10.76
C LYS A 109 -2.86 0.53 10.27
N VAL A 110 -3.88 1.12 9.66
CA VAL A 110 -5.07 0.40 9.14
C VAL A 110 -4.67 -0.49 7.97
N TYR A 111 -3.92 0.06 7.02
CA TYR A 111 -3.43 -0.67 5.84
C TYR A 111 -2.39 -1.72 6.20
N ARG A 112 -1.51 -1.44 7.18
CA ARG A 112 -0.57 -2.43 7.71
C ARG A 112 -1.28 -3.63 8.30
N LYS A 113 -2.32 -3.40 9.11
CA LYS A 113 -3.14 -4.48 9.66
C LYS A 113 -3.76 -5.31 8.54
N ALA A 114 -4.40 -4.67 7.56
CA ALA A 114 -5.00 -5.37 6.43
C ALA A 114 -3.99 -6.18 5.60
N ALA A 115 -2.77 -5.65 5.39
CA ALA A 115 -1.70 -6.37 4.69
C ALA A 115 -1.22 -7.59 5.48
N VAL A 116 -1.00 -7.46 6.79
CA VAL A 116 -0.58 -8.58 7.65
C VAL A 116 -1.67 -9.66 7.70
N GLU A 117 -2.94 -9.28 7.87
CA GLU A 117 -4.07 -10.20 7.86
C GLU A 117 -4.14 -10.94 6.52
N TRP A 118 -4.01 -10.24 5.40
CA TRP A 118 -4.02 -10.87 4.08
C TRP A 118 -2.85 -11.84 3.86
N LEU A 119 -1.64 -11.46 4.30
CA LEU A 119 -0.43 -12.26 4.12
C LEU A 119 -0.37 -13.47 5.06
N SER A 120 -0.94 -13.36 6.26
CA SER A 120 -0.97 -14.43 7.27
C SER A 120 -2.10 -15.42 7.01
N ASP A 121 -3.29 -14.90 6.69
CA ASP A 121 -4.48 -15.70 6.44
C ASP A 121 -4.65 -15.87 4.94
N GLY A 122 -4.04 -16.93 4.39
CA GLY A 122 -4.15 -17.25 2.96
C GLY A 122 -5.58 -17.52 2.42
N LEU A 123 -6.66 -17.22 3.18
CA LEU A 123 -7.99 -17.82 3.02
C LEU A 123 -9.23 -17.00 3.43
N LEU A 124 -9.17 -15.71 3.80
CA LEU A 124 -10.38 -14.99 4.28
C LEU A 124 -10.74 -13.67 3.56
N LEU A 125 -10.47 -13.57 2.25
CA LEU A 125 -11.24 -12.65 1.40
C LEU A 125 -11.99 -13.46 0.33
N PRO A 126 -13.29 -13.22 0.12
CA PRO A 126 -14.06 -13.94 -0.88
C PRO A 126 -13.51 -13.66 -2.29
N GLY A 127 -13.13 -14.73 -2.99
CA GLY A 127 -12.74 -14.72 -4.41
C GLY A 127 -11.25 -14.81 -4.71
N LYS A 128 -10.49 -15.64 -3.97
CA LYS A 128 -9.43 -16.42 -4.62
C LYS A 128 -10.04 -17.51 -5.50
#